data_AF-G1PVG8-F1
#
_entry.id   AF-G1PVG8-F1
#
_cell.length_a   1.000
_cell.length_b   1.000
_cell.length_c   1.000
_cell.angle_alpha   90.00
_cell.angle_beta   90.00
_cell.angle_gamma   90.00
#
_symmetry.space_group_name_H-M   'P 1'
#
loop_
_entity.id
_entity.type
_entity.pdbx_description
1 polymer ?
#
loop_
_entity_poly.entity_id
_entity_poly.type
_entity_poly.pdbx_seq_one_letter_code
_entity_poly.pdbx_strand_id
1 'polypeptide(L)'
;IVMDFKHPDGVTVPVMLPRRSLLVMTGESRYLWTHGITPRKFDTVQASKGHKSGIITGDVGDLTLSKRGIRTSFTFRKVRQTPCDCSYPLVCDSQMKEPPPSFPESDKEASQLEQKYVHQVYEEIAGHFSSTRHTPWPHIVEFLKALPSGSLVADVGCGNGKYLGINKELYMVGCDRSQNLVDICRERQFQAFVCDALAVPVRSGSCDACISIAVIHHFATAERRMAALEELARLLRPGGKALIYVWAMEQEYKKKKSKYLRENRTSQGRQEINSDPSAQEQFVEPVPDTGHQDSACSVPSINDFQKGRCNSKEVANCKLPIHTNRTSFHSQDLLVPWHLKGNASKEKPTEPFGPAGTHDPGPVFHRYYHVFCEGELEAACQTLNNVSILQSYYDQGNWCVILQKV
;
A
#
# COMPACT_ATOMS: atom_id res chain seq x y z
N ILE A 1 8.85 12.46 -31.74
CA ILE A 1 8.46 12.38 -30.32
C ILE A 1 9.74 12.14 -29.55
N VAL A 2 9.93 12.81 -28.42
CA VAL A 2 11.15 12.61 -27.62
C VAL A 2 10.89 11.56 -26.56
N MET A 3 11.81 10.61 -26.48
CA MET A 3 11.91 9.60 -25.43
C MET A 3 13.10 9.97 -24.56
N ASP A 4 12.85 10.11 -23.27
CA ASP A 4 13.82 10.58 -22.29
C ASP A 4 14.52 9.34 -21.70
N PHE A 5 15.85 9.28 -21.80
CA PHE A 5 16.69 8.29 -21.12
C PHE A 5 17.32 8.93 -19.88
N LYS A 6 17.41 8.20 -18.76
CA LYS A 6 18.04 8.66 -17.51
C LYS A 6 19.00 7.62 -16.96
N HIS A 7 20.18 8.08 -16.56
CA HIS A 7 21.23 7.28 -15.93
C HIS A 7 21.21 7.46 -14.40
N PRO A 8 21.64 6.47 -13.58
CA PRO A 8 21.57 6.56 -12.12
C PRO A 8 22.43 7.64 -11.45
N ASP A 9 23.35 8.28 -12.18
CA ASP A 9 24.11 9.46 -11.73
C ASP A 9 23.36 10.80 -11.92
N GLY A 10 22.14 10.75 -12.49
CA GLY A 10 21.30 11.92 -12.80
C GLY A 10 21.43 12.43 -14.24
N VAL A 11 22.33 11.91 -15.06
CA VAL A 11 22.46 12.31 -16.47
C VAL A 11 21.19 11.94 -17.24
N THR A 12 20.59 12.92 -17.93
CA THR A 12 19.38 12.74 -18.74
C THR A 12 19.66 13.03 -20.21
N VAL A 13 19.32 12.09 -21.09
CA VAL A 13 19.56 12.13 -22.53
C VAL A 13 18.23 12.10 -23.29
N PRO A 14 17.75 13.24 -23.83
CA PRO A 14 16.55 13.29 -24.67
C PRO A 14 16.84 12.79 -26.09
N VAL A 15 16.17 11.71 -26.49
CA VAL A 15 16.32 11.08 -27.83
C VAL A 15 15.08 11.37 -28.69
N MET A 16 15.27 12.05 -29.82
CA MET A 16 14.22 12.26 -30.80
C MET A 16 13.98 11.00 -31.64
N LEU A 17 12.75 10.48 -31.58
CA LEU A 17 12.26 9.36 -32.38
C LEU A 17 11.30 9.88 -33.47
N PRO A 18 11.70 9.84 -34.76
CA PRO A 18 10.84 10.22 -35.90
C PRO A 18 9.60 9.34 -36.06
N ARG A 19 8.74 9.63 -37.04
CA ARG A 19 7.69 8.68 -37.48
C ARG A 19 8.35 7.55 -38.27
N ARG A 20 7.82 6.33 -38.18
CA ARG A 20 8.36 5.11 -38.83
C ARG A 20 9.81 4.74 -38.40
N SER A 21 10.27 5.23 -37.25
CA SER A 21 11.56 4.89 -36.65
C SER A 21 11.52 3.54 -35.91
N LEU A 22 12.55 2.70 -36.06
CA LEU A 22 12.86 1.62 -35.11
C LEU A 22 13.87 2.13 -34.06
N LEU A 23 13.72 1.66 -32.82
CA LEU A 23 14.69 1.86 -31.74
C LEU A 23 15.07 0.47 -31.22
N VAL A 24 16.37 0.17 -31.22
CA VAL A 24 16.94 -1.05 -30.64
C VAL A 24 17.85 -0.62 -29.50
N MET A 25 17.66 -1.19 -28.32
CA MET A 25 18.41 -0.82 -27.10
C MET A 25 19.30 -1.99 -26.69
N THR A 26 20.59 -1.73 -26.55
CA THR A 26 21.66 -2.71 -26.25
C THR A 26 22.66 -2.09 -25.26
N GLY A 27 23.44 -2.92 -24.57
CA GLY A 27 24.38 -2.47 -23.55
C GLY A 27 23.70 -1.63 -22.47
N GLU A 28 24.37 -0.58 -22.01
CA GLU A 28 23.90 0.34 -20.96
C GLU A 28 22.47 0.85 -21.21
N SER A 29 22.15 1.24 -22.45
CA SER A 29 20.83 1.79 -22.84
C SER A 29 19.65 0.83 -22.60
N ARG A 30 19.94 -0.45 -22.33
CA ARG A 30 18.97 -1.50 -22.00
C ARG A 30 19.06 -1.99 -20.55
N TYR A 31 20.24 -1.97 -19.93
CA TYR A 31 20.49 -2.60 -18.63
C TYR A 31 20.67 -1.62 -17.47
N LEU A 32 21.17 -0.41 -17.74
CA LEU A 32 21.58 0.56 -16.72
C LEU A 32 20.79 1.86 -16.78
N TRP A 33 20.35 2.26 -17.97
CA TRP A 33 19.52 3.46 -18.16
C TRP A 33 18.03 3.14 -18.05
N THR A 34 17.29 3.96 -17.31
CA THR A 34 15.82 3.97 -17.39
C THR A 34 15.36 4.82 -18.58
N HIS A 35 14.20 4.52 -19.17
CA HIS A 35 13.76 5.18 -20.39
C HIS A 35 12.23 5.34 -20.47
N GLY A 36 11.74 6.45 -21.00
CA GLY A 36 10.28 6.69 -21.08
C GLY A 36 9.85 7.82 -22.02
N ILE A 37 8.61 7.75 -22.51
CA ILE A 37 7.99 8.84 -23.26
C ILE A 37 7.11 9.63 -22.28
N THR A 38 7.73 10.62 -21.61
CA THR A 38 7.04 11.47 -20.62
C THR A 38 5.80 12.13 -21.22
N PRO A 39 4.62 12.15 -20.55
CA PRO A 39 3.43 12.84 -21.06
C PRO A 39 3.60 14.37 -21.09
N ARG A 40 3.58 14.97 -22.29
CA ARG A 40 3.65 16.42 -22.51
C ARG A 40 2.99 16.82 -23.84
N LYS A 41 2.53 18.07 -23.98
CA LYS A 41 1.85 18.60 -25.19
C LYS A 41 2.83 18.93 -26.33
N PHE A 42 4.06 19.28 -25.99
CA PHE A 42 5.15 19.63 -26.91
C PHE A 42 6.41 18.87 -26.52
N ASP A 43 7.25 18.55 -27.49
CA ASP A 43 8.63 18.11 -27.30
C ASP A 43 9.58 19.23 -27.73
N THR A 44 10.60 19.53 -26.93
CA THR A 44 11.77 20.30 -27.40
C THR A 44 12.56 19.44 -28.39
N VAL A 45 12.91 19.98 -29.55
CA VAL A 45 13.66 19.29 -30.61
C VAL A 45 14.69 20.23 -31.24
N GLN A 46 15.69 19.66 -31.91
CA GLN A 46 16.76 20.43 -32.55
C GLN A 46 16.32 20.98 -33.92
N ALA A 47 16.51 22.27 -34.16
CA ALA A 47 15.97 22.98 -35.33
C ALA A 47 16.73 22.63 -36.62
N SER A 48 18.06 22.75 -36.61
CA SER A 48 18.97 22.50 -37.74
C SER A 48 18.87 21.09 -38.33
N LYS A 49 18.57 20.10 -37.48
CA LYS A 49 18.48 18.69 -37.87
C LYS A 49 17.09 18.30 -38.41
N GLY A 50 16.06 19.10 -38.14
CA GLY A 50 14.68 18.77 -38.47
C GLY A 50 14.23 17.44 -37.85
N HIS A 51 13.35 16.70 -38.54
CA HIS A 51 12.79 15.43 -38.07
C HIS A 51 13.76 14.21 -38.16
N LYS A 52 15.08 14.43 -38.06
CA LYS A 52 16.08 13.35 -38.01
C LYS A 52 16.07 12.64 -36.65
N SER A 53 16.57 11.41 -36.61
CA SER A 53 16.68 10.62 -35.38
C SER A 53 18.00 10.92 -34.66
N GLY A 54 17.99 10.95 -33.33
CA GLY A 54 19.22 11.10 -32.53
C GLY A 54 19.04 11.79 -31.19
N ILE A 55 20.14 11.97 -30.47
CA ILE A 55 20.21 12.75 -29.23
C ILE A 55 20.02 14.24 -29.55
N ILE A 56 19.20 14.93 -28.77
CA ILE A 56 19.05 16.38 -28.82
C ILE A 56 20.14 17.01 -27.94
N THR A 57 21.00 17.83 -28.53
CA THR A 57 22.05 18.57 -27.82
C THR A 57 21.49 19.83 -27.17
N GLY A 58 21.95 20.17 -25.96
CA GLY A 58 21.48 21.33 -25.18
C GLY A 58 21.95 22.71 -25.68
N ASP A 59 22.28 22.86 -26.96
CA ASP A 59 22.62 24.15 -27.55
C ASP A 59 21.35 25.00 -27.72
N VAL A 60 21.20 25.99 -26.84
CA VAL A 60 20.01 26.84 -26.73
C VAL A 60 19.69 27.58 -28.04
N GLY A 61 20.70 27.88 -28.87
CA GLY A 61 20.51 28.54 -30.17
C GLY A 61 19.84 27.66 -31.24
N ASP A 62 19.79 26.35 -31.03
CA ASP A 62 19.32 25.35 -32.00
C ASP A 62 18.11 24.53 -31.50
N LEU A 63 17.34 25.06 -30.54
CA LEU A 63 16.15 24.38 -29.98
C LEU A 63 14.83 25.02 -30.40
N THR A 64 13.83 24.17 -30.68
CA THR A 64 12.47 24.59 -31.04
C THR A 64 11.41 23.62 -30.49
N LEU A 65 10.13 24.02 -30.50
CA LEU A 65 9.02 23.25 -29.91
C LEU A 65 8.18 22.52 -30.96
N SER A 66 8.24 21.18 -30.94
CA SER A 66 7.42 20.30 -31.77
C SER A 66 6.12 19.93 -31.04
N LYS A 67 4.97 20.35 -31.57
CA LYS A 67 3.65 19.97 -31.05
C LYS A 67 3.44 18.46 -31.23
N ARG A 68 3.07 17.73 -30.17
CA ARG A 68 2.78 16.30 -30.28
C ARG A 68 1.44 16.05 -30.98
N GLY A 69 1.46 15.16 -31.98
CA GLY A 69 0.28 14.52 -32.55
C GLY A 69 0.11 13.08 -32.02
N ILE A 70 -0.99 12.43 -32.40
CA ILE A 70 -1.27 11.03 -32.06
C ILE A 70 -0.20 10.12 -32.67
N ARG A 71 0.36 9.19 -31.87
CA ARG A 71 1.38 8.23 -32.29
C ARG A 71 1.17 6.86 -31.62
N THR A 72 0.71 5.87 -32.38
CA THR A 72 0.84 4.46 -32.01
C THR A 72 2.31 4.04 -32.09
N SER A 73 2.81 3.33 -31.09
CA SER A 73 4.15 2.74 -31.07
C SER A 73 4.09 1.34 -30.48
N PHE A 74 4.73 0.36 -31.12
CA PHE A 74 4.77 -1.02 -30.63
C PHE A 74 6.10 -1.28 -29.90
N THR A 75 6.05 -1.99 -28.77
CA THR A 75 7.23 -2.39 -28.01
C THR A 75 7.30 -3.90 -27.92
N PHE A 76 8.26 -4.51 -28.61
CA PHE A 76 8.49 -5.95 -28.57
C PHE A 76 9.48 -6.29 -27.46
N ARG A 77 9.24 -7.36 -26.71
CA ARG A 77 10.13 -7.87 -25.66
C ARG A 77 10.23 -9.39 -25.79
N LYS A 78 11.45 -9.95 -25.74
CA LYS A 78 11.69 -11.39 -25.59
C LYS A 78 12.14 -11.65 -24.15
N VAL A 79 11.45 -12.54 -23.45
CA VAL A 79 11.86 -13.04 -22.13
C VAL A 79 12.97 -14.09 -22.34
N ARG A 80 14.07 -14.02 -21.57
CA ARG A 80 15.06 -15.10 -21.49
C ARG A 80 14.59 -16.11 -20.45
N GLN A 81 14.75 -17.40 -20.73
CA GLN A 81 14.49 -18.51 -19.79
C GLN A 81 15.80 -19.09 -19.20
N THR A 82 16.93 -18.45 -19.51
CA THR A 82 18.26 -18.77 -18.97
C THR A 82 18.73 -17.61 -18.09
N PRO A 83 19.61 -17.85 -17.10
CA PRO A 83 20.30 -16.78 -16.39
C PRO A 83 20.94 -15.76 -17.34
N CYS A 84 21.00 -14.51 -16.89
CA CYS A 84 21.63 -13.42 -17.61
C CYS A 84 23.12 -13.30 -17.26
N ASP A 85 23.90 -12.91 -18.26
CA ASP A 85 25.36 -12.90 -18.34
C ASP A 85 25.91 -11.51 -18.71
N CYS A 86 25.09 -10.45 -18.56
CA CYS A 86 25.46 -9.10 -18.98
C CYS A 86 26.40 -8.41 -17.98
N SER A 87 27.19 -7.45 -18.45
CA SER A 87 28.19 -6.69 -17.69
C SER A 87 27.65 -5.75 -16.60
N TYR A 88 26.39 -5.92 -16.18
CA TYR A 88 25.66 -5.01 -15.27
C TYR A 88 25.05 -5.77 -14.07
N PRO A 89 25.81 -6.59 -13.33
CA PRO A 89 25.27 -7.49 -12.29
C PRO A 89 24.54 -6.77 -11.15
N LEU A 90 24.94 -5.52 -10.83
CA LEU A 90 24.33 -4.70 -9.77
C LEU A 90 22.90 -4.23 -10.07
N VAL A 91 22.49 -4.24 -11.34
CA VAL A 91 21.16 -3.80 -11.80
C VAL A 91 20.45 -4.87 -12.63
N CYS A 92 21.02 -6.07 -12.73
CA CYS A 92 20.44 -7.20 -13.44
C CYS A 92 19.73 -8.12 -12.44
N ASP A 93 18.41 -8.09 -12.47
CA ASP A 93 17.46 -9.00 -11.80
C ASP A 93 17.88 -10.48 -11.75
N SER A 94 18.50 -11.00 -12.81
CA SER A 94 18.97 -12.38 -12.92
C SER A 94 20.39 -12.64 -12.37
N GLN A 95 21.13 -11.62 -11.94
CA GLN A 95 22.48 -11.73 -11.38
C GLN A 95 22.60 -11.18 -9.95
N MET A 96 21.65 -10.38 -9.49
CA MET A 96 21.57 -9.98 -8.10
C MET A 96 21.44 -11.23 -7.21
N LYS A 97 22.36 -11.39 -6.25
CA LYS A 97 22.47 -12.60 -5.42
C LYS A 97 21.41 -12.70 -4.32
N GLU A 98 20.58 -11.68 -4.12
CA GLU A 98 19.44 -11.83 -3.22
C GLU A 98 18.42 -12.78 -3.85
N PRO A 99 18.03 -13.88 -3.18
CA PRO A 99 16.89 -14.66 -3.66
C PRO A 99 15.65 -13.76 -3.69
N PRO A 100 14.73 -13.98 -4.64
CA PRO A 100 13.48 -13.24 -4.65
C PRO A 100 12.74 -13.44 -3.32
N PRO A 101 12.07 -12.40 -2.78
CA PRO A 101 11.39 -12.50 -1.49
C PRO A 101 10.39 -13.64 -1.52
N SER A 102 10.50 -14.55 -0.55
CA SER A 102 9.71 -15.76 -0.44
C SER A 102 8.73 -15.69 0.73
N PHE A 103 7.77 -16.62 0.75
CA PHE A 103 6.98 -16.89 1.94
C PHE A 103 7.92 -17.41 3.05
N PRO A 104 7.72 -17.02 4.32
CA PRO A 104 8.52 -17.52 5.43
C PRO A 104 8.05 -18.92 5.85
N GLU A 105 8.97 -19.84 6.11
CA GLU A 105 8.69 -21.18 6.65
C GLU A 105 8.92 -21.25 8.16
N SER A 106 9.37 -20.16 8.79
CA SER A 106 9.61 -20.04 10.23
C SER A 106 9.42 -18.61 10.77
N ASP A 107 9.15 -18.47 12.07
CA ASP A 107 9.07 -17.18 12.77
C ASP A 107 10.31 -16.30 12.57
N LYS A 108 11.50 -16.91 12.52
CA LYS A 108 12.76 -16.22 12.25
C LYS A 108 12.79 -15.58 10.86
N GLU A 109 12.31 -16.28 9.84
CA GLU A 109 12.22 -15.77 8.47
C GLU A 109 11.11 -14.73 8.34
N ALA A 110 9.99 -14.92 9.04
CA ALA A 110 8.91 -13.94 9.11
C ALA A 110 9.38 -12.62 9.72
N SER A 111 10.08 -12.68 10.86
CA SER A 111 10.72 -11.53 11.52
C SER A 111 11.76 -10.85 10.61
N GLN A 112 12.51 -11.60 9.80
CA GLN A 112 13.43 -11.04 8.80
C GLN A 112 12.70 -10.39 7.61
N LEU A 113 11.61 -10.97 7.13
CA LEU A 113 10.75 -10.41 6.09
C LEU A 113 10.11 -9.09 6.57
N GLU A 114 9.57 -9.08 7.78
CA GLU A 114 9.04 -7.90 8.45
C GLU A 114 10.12 -6.82 8.65
N GLN A 115 11.32 -7.20 9.09
CA GLN A 115 12.41 -6.24 9.26
C GLN A 115 12.79 -5.54 7.94
N LYS A 116 12.81 -6.29 6.82
CA LYS A 116 13.19 -5.76 5.49
C LYS A 116 12.06 -5.05 4.76
N TYR A 117 10.84 -5.58 4.81
CA TYR A 117 9.68 -5.12 4.04
C TYR A 117 8.59 -4.45 4.89
N VAL A 118 8.81 -4.22 6.17
CA VAL A 118 7.95 -3.39 7.03
C VAL A 118 8.80 -2.37 7.78
N HIS A 119 9.67 -2.79 8.69
CA HIS A 119 10.34 -1.90 9.64
C HIS A 119 11.29 -0.91 8.95
N GLN A 120 12.25 -1.41 8.16
CA GLN A 120 13.17 -0.54 7.39
C GLN A 120 12.40 0.41 6.47
N VAL A 121 11.37 -0.09 5.78
CA VAL A 121 10.58 0.73 4.86
C VAL A 121 9.86 1.86 5.58
N TYR A 122 9.17 1.59 6.69
CA TYR A 122 8.47 2.65 7.42
C TYR A 122 9.41 3.70 8.02
N GLU A 123 10.61 3.28 8.45
CA GLU A 123 11.65 4.20 8.89
C GLU A 123 12.08 5.16 7.76
N GLU A 124 12.31 4.65 6.55
CA GLU A 124 12.68 5.46 5.38
C GLU A 124 11.54 6.33 4.84
N ILE A 125 10.28 5.86 4.88
CA ILE A 125 9.14 6.59 4.30
C ILE A 125 8.41 7.49 5.30
N ALA A 126 8.76 7.49 6.58
CA ALA A 126 8.02 8.12 7.69
C ALA A 126 7.53 9.56 7.40
N GLY A 127 8.40 10.43 6.90
CA GLY A 127 8.05 11.82 6.56
C GLY A 127 6.98 11.93 5.47
N HIS A 128 7.14 11.20 4.36
CA HIS A 128 6.19 11.19 3.23
C HIS A 128 4.91 10.40 3.55
N PHE A 129 4.99 9.37 4.39
CA PHE A 129 3.83 8.71 4.99
C PHE A 129 3.01 9.71 5.80
N SER A 130 3.69 10.49 6.65
CA SER A 130 3.06 11.44 7.56
C SER A 130 2.39 12.59 6.79
N SER A 131 3.07 13.18 5.80
CA SER A 131 2.56 14.29 4.98
C SER A 131 1.42 13.91 4.03
N THR A 132 1.06 12.63 3.93
CA THR A 132 -0.02 12.12 3.06
C THR A 132 -1.19 11.52 3.83
N ARG A 133 -1.12 11.44 5.17
CA ARG A 133 -2.14 10.79 6.02
C ARG A 133 -2.49 11.64 7.24
N HIS A 134 -3.35 12.63 7.04
CA HIS A 134 -3.86 13.48 8.12
C HIS A 134 -5.32 13.15 8.51
N THR A 135 -6.23 12.94 7.56
CA THR A 135 -7.67 12.86 7.83
C THR A 135 -8.06 11.59 8.63
N PRO A 136 -8.63 11.73 9.86
CA PRO A 136 -9.20 10.63 10.63
C PRO A 136 -10.34 9.93 9.89
N TRP A 137 -10.65 8.69 10.25
CA TRP A 137 -11.80 7.96 9.68
C TRP A 137 -12.97 8.01 10.67
N PRO A 138 -14.22 8.23 10.23
CA PRO A 138 -15.35 8.54 11.12
C PRO A 138 -15.54 7.53 12.26
N HIS A 139 -15.66 6.24 11.95
CA HIS A 139 -15.96 5.22 12.96
C HIS A 139 -14.88 5.06 14.05
N ILE A 140 -13.60 5.34 13.74
CA ILE A 140 -12.51 5.35 14.72
C ILE A 140 -12.62 6.60 15.62
N VAL A 141 -13.02 7.75 15.06
CA VAL A 141 -13.29 8.98 15.83
C VAL A 141 -14.54 8.83 16.70
N GLU A 142 -15.58 8.17 16.19
CA GLU A 142 -16.82 7.86 16.91
C GLU A 142 -16.54 6.92 18.08
N PHE A 143 -15.77 5.83 17.86
CA PHE A 143 -15.31 4.93 18.92
C PHE A 143 -14.56 5.68 20.03
N LEU A 144 -13.55 6.49 19.69
CA LEU A 144 -12.78 7.27 20.67
C LEU A 144 -13.60 8.37 21.37
N LYS A 145 -14.64 8.91 20.73
CA LYS A 145 -15.55 9.88 21.36
C LYS A 145 -16.65 9.24 22.22
N ALA A 146 -16.92 7.94 22.04
CA ALA A 146 -17.86 7.18 22.85
C ALA A 146 -17.22 6.56 24.12
N LEU A 147 -15.89 6.68 24.28
CA LEU A 147 -15.20 6.26 25.50
C LEU A 147 -15.44 7.24 26.66
N PRO A 148 -15.53 6.77 27.92
CA PRO A 148 -15.69 7.63 29.08
C PRO A 148 -14.56 8.65 29.25
N SER A 149 -14.92 9.81 29.82
CA SER A 149 -13.97 10.83 30.25
C SER A 149 -12.98 10.22 31.27
N GLY A 150 -11.68 10.45 31.06
CA GLY A 150 -10.59 9.89 31.88
C GLY A 150 -10.15 8.46 31.54
N SER A 151 -10.69 7.82 30.49
CA SER A 151 -10.23 6.48 30.10
C SER A 151 -8.80 6.45 29.55
N LEU A 152 -8.05 5.40 29.90
CA LEU A 152 -6.69 5.13 29.44
C LEU A 152 -6.71 4.30 28.13
N VAL A 153 -6.12 4.83 27.07
CA VAL A 153 -6.18 4.24 25.72
C VAL A 153 -4.79 4.02 25.11
N ALA A 154 -4.54 2.82 24.59
CA ALA A 154 -3.35 2.50 23.81
C ALA A 154 -3.63 2.57 22.30
N ASP A 155 -2.83 3.33 21.54
CA ASP A 155 -2.80 3.34 20.07
C ASP A 155 -1.59 2.51 19.62
N VAL A 156 -1.83 1.21 19.35
CA VAL A 156 -0.77 0.22 19.07
C VAL A 156 -0.51 0.18 17.58
N GLY A 157 0.68 0.65 17.17
CA GLY A 157 0.98 1.03 15.79
C GLY A 157 0.39 2.39 15.42
N CYS A 158 0.58 3.39 16.29
CA CYS A 158 0.00 4.74 16.16
C CYS A 158 0.49 5.52 14.92
N GLY A 159 1.54 5.05 14.24
CA GLY A 159 2.16 5.73 13.11
C GLY A 159 2.58 7.15 13.47
N ASN A 160 2.08 8.13 12.71
CA ASN A 160 2.34 9.55 12.97
C ASN A 160 1.42 10.17 14.04
N GLY A 161 0.82 9.37 14.92
CA GLY A 161 -0.05 9.85 16.01
C GLY A 161 -1.39 10.38 15.52
N LYS A 162 -1.89 9.83 14.40
CA LYS A 162 -3.09 10.30 13.69
C LYS A 162 -4.35 10.36 14.56
N TYR A 163 -4.47 9.45 15.53
CA TYR A 163 -5.63 9.35 16.42
C TYR A 163 -5.37 9.85 17.84
N LEU A 164 -4.11 10.10 18.20
CA LEU A 164 -3.73 10.70 19.46
C LEU A 164 -4.31 12.13 19.56
N GLY A 165 -4.91 12.45 20.71
CA GLY A 165 -5.54 13.77 20.94
C GLY A 165 -6.86 14.04 20.20
N ILE A 166 -7.44 13.05 19.50
CA ILE A 166 -8.77 13.18 18.86
C ILE A 166 -9.88 13.46 19.88
N ASN A 167 -9.77 12.88 21.08
CA ASN A 167 -10.58 13.20 22.24
C ASN A 167 -9.64 13.62 23.37
N LYS A 168 -9.74 14.88 23.80
CA LYS A 168 -8.85 15.47 24.83
C LYS A 168 -9.18 15.03 26.26
N GLU A 169 -10.30 14.34 26.44
CA GLU A 169 -10.72 13.78 27.73
C GLU A 169 -10.11 12.40 28.00
N LEU A 170 -9.39 11.81 27.03
CA LEU A 170 -8.74 10.51 27.16
C LEU A 170 -7.25 10.65 27.48
N TYR A 171 -6.75 9.75 28.33
CA TYR A 171 -5.32 9.55 28.49
C TYR A 171 -4.84 8.59 27.40
N MET A 172 -4.48 9.14 26.24
CA MET A 172 -3.98 8.36 25.10
C MET A 172 -2.45 8.24 25.14
N VAL A 173 -1.94 7.02 24.95
CA VAL A 173 -0.52 6.76 24.69
C VAL A 173 -0.39 5.94 23.40
N GLY A 174 0.51 6.35 22.51
CA GLY A 174 0.83 5.63 21.29
C GLY A 174 2.09 4.79 21.42
N CYS A 175 2.17 3.72 20.63
CA CYS A 175 3.45 3.08 20.34
C CYS A 175 3.55 2.69 18.87
N ASP A 176 4.76 2.64 18.34
CA ASP A 176 5.05 2.18 16.98
C ASP A 176 6.42 1.49 16.94
N ARG A 177 6.72 0.75 15.86
CA ARG A 177 8.01 0.09 15.68
C ARG A 177 9.06 1.02 15.06
N SER A 178 8.61 2.03 14.30
CA SER A 178 9.46 3.03 13.66
C SER A 178 9.83 4.17 14.63
N GLN A 179 11.11 4.49 14.73
CA GLN A 179 11.59 5.60 15.57
C GLN A 179 11.19 6.93 14.93
N ASN A 180 11.43 7.11 13.63
CA ASN A 180 11.02 8.29 12.88
C ASN A 180 9.51 8.59 12.96
N LEU A 181 8.62 7.58 13.02
CA LEU A 181 7.18 7.82 13.21
C LEU A 181 6.85 8.26 14.65
N VAL A 182 7.49 7.66 15.66
CA VAL A 182 7.33 8.07 17.07
C VAL A 182 7.89 9.47 17.34
N ASP A 183 8.97 9.89 16.67
CA ASP A 183 9.48 11.25 16.82
C ASP A 183 8.53 12.29 16.26
N ILE A 184 7.83 12.01 15.15
CA ILE A 184 6.75 12.86 14.64
C ILE A 184 5.58 12.98 15.65
N CYS A 185 5.33 11.96 16.47
CA CYS A 185 4.38 12.05 17.59
C CYS A 185 4.90 12.98 18.69
N ARG A 186 6.19 12.88 19.04
CA ARG A 186 6.83 13.72 20.07
C ARG A 186 6.90 15.19 19.66
N GLU A 187 7.22 15.49 18.40
CA GLU A 187 7.12 16.83 17.82
C GLU A 187 5.72 17.43 18.03
N ARG A 188 4.68 16.62 17.79
CA ARG A 188 3.25 16.97 17.99
C ARG A 188 2.82 17.01 19.46
N GLN A 189 3.75 16.84 20.40
CA GLN A 189 3.51 16.82 21.86
C GLN A 189 2.61 15.65 22.32
N PHE A 190 2.52 14.58 21.53
CA PHE A 190 1.79 13.37 21.91
C PHE A 190 2.69 12.41 22.70
N GLN A 191 2.09 11.68 23.64
CA GLN A 191 2.77 10.65 24.41
C GLN A 191 2.96 9.41 23.53
N ALA A 192 4.20 9.17 23.07
CA ALA A 192 4.52 8.02 22.24
C ALA A 192 5.92 7.44 22.49
N PHE A 193 6.04 6.11 22.42
CA PHE A 193 7.29 5.37 22.60
C PHE A 193 7.48 4.29 21.53
N VAL A 194 8.73 3.85 21.31
CA VAL A 194 9.03 2.76 20.37
C VAL A 194 8.90 1.42 21.08
N CYS A 195 8.19 0.46 20.49
CA CYS A 195 8.17 -0.93 20.93
C CYS A 195 7.84 -1.88 19.78
N ASP A 196 7.82 -3.18 20.07
CA ASP A 196 7.18 -4.15 19.20
C ASP A 196 5.69 -4.27 19.55
N ALA A 197 4.82 -4.37 18.56
CA ALA A 197 3.37 -4.53 18.78
C ALA A 197 3.00 -5.98 19.21
N LEU A 198 3.95 -6.90 19.19
CA LEU A 198 3.86 -8.24 19.81
C LEU A 198 4.26 -8.25 21.29
N ALA A 199 4.87 -7.16 21.80
CA ALA A 199 5.40 -7.07 23.16
C ALA A 199 5.46 -5.60 23.64
N VAL A 200 4.29 -5.05 23.95
CA VAL A 200 4.09 -3.67 24.39
C VAL A 200 4.44 -3.55 25.89
N PRO A 201 5.39 -2.68 26.30
CA PRO A 201 5.83 -2.49 27.69
C PRO A 201 4.81 -1.77 28.61
N VAL A 202 3.52 -2.04 28.42
CA VAL A 202 2.40 -1.57 29.24
C VAL A 202 1.82 -2.74 30.06
N ARG A 203 1.34 -2.45 31.27
CA ARG A 203 0.86 -3.45 32.22
C ARG A 203 -0.35 -4.21 31.67
N SER A 204 -0.39 -5.52 31.91
CA SER A 204 -1.58 -6.33 31.60
C SER A 204 -2.78 -5.82 32.40
N GLY A 205 -3.95 -5.70 31.77
CA GLY A 205 -5.17 -5.31 32.48
C GLY A 205 -5.28 -3.83 32.86
N SER A 206 -4.52 -2.91 32.23
CA SER A 206 -4.58 -1.48 32.55
C SER A 206 -5.41 -0.62 31.61
N CYS A 207 -5.56 -0.99 30.33
CA CYS A 207 -6.20 -0.13 29.34
C CYS A 207 -7.73 -0.27 29.35
N ASP A 208 -8.45 0.85 29.29
CA ASP A 208 -9.89 0.89 29.01
C ASP A 208 -10.18 0.51 27.56
N ALA A 209 -9.34 0.99 26.65
CA ALA A 209 -9.42 0.66 25.24
C ALA A 209 -8.04 0.53 24.58
N CYS A 210 -8.02 -0.23 23.49
CA CYS A 210 -6.90 -0.28 22.56
C CYS A 210 -7.41 0.01 21.15
N ILE A 211 -6.58 0.63 20.31
CA ILE A 211 -6.81 0.67 18.86
C ILE A 211 -5.58 0.13 18.14
N SER A 212 -5.79 -0.57 17.02
CA SER A 212 -4.75 -1.13 16.17
C SER A 212 -5.17 -1.00 14.71
N ILE A 213 -4.75 0.09 14.07
CA ILE A 213 -5.36 0.58 12.83
C ILE A 213 -4.38 0.49 11.66
N ALA A 214 -4.60 -0.49 10.78
CA ALA A 214 -3.69 -0.83 9.67
C ALA A 214 -2.28 -1.22 10.16
N VAL A 215 -2.25 -2.23 11.05
CA VAL A 215 -1.03 -2.73 11.72
C VAL A 215 -0.89 -4.24 11.55
N ILE A 216 -1.86 -5.04 12.03
CA ILE A 216 -1.74 -6.51 12.10
C ILE A 216 -1.51 -7.17 10.72
N HIS A 217 -1.97 -6.54 9.64
CA HIS A 217 -1.66 -6.97 8.27
C HIS A 217 -0.16 -6.88 7.88
N HIS A 218 0.72 -6.42 8.76
CA HIS A 218 2.16 -6.41 8.53
C HIS A 218 2.89 -7.63 9.10
N PHE A 219 2.24 -8.49 9.91
CA PHE A 219 2.86 -9.71 10.43
C PHE A 219 2.74 -10.89 9.45
N ALA A 220 3.86 -11.57 9.22
CA ALA A 220 4.06 -12.45 8.08
C ALA A 220 3.64 -13.92 8.25
N THR A 221 3.13 -14.29 9.42
CA THR A 221 2.50 -15.60 9.65
C THR A 221 1.22 -15.46 10.48
N ALA A 222 0.38 -16.49 10.48
CA ALA A 222 -0.85 -16.49 11.27
C ALA A 222 -0.58 -16.42 12.78
N GLU A 223 0.49 -17.08 13.25
CA GLU A 223 0.90 -17.10 14.66
C GLU A 223 1.34 -15.71 15.12
N ARG A 224 2.07 -14.96 14.28
CA ARG A 224 2.48 -13.58 14.59
C ARG A 224 1.28 -12.62 14.54
N ARG A 225 0.32 -12.83 13.63
CA ARG A 225 -0.97 -12.11 13.64
C ARG A 225 -1.80 -12.42 14.91
N MET A 226 -1.80 -13.67 15.37
CA MET A 226 -2.46 -14.08 16.60
C MET A 226 -1.81 -13.48 17.85
N ALA A 227 -0.48 -13.50 17.95
CA ALA A 227 0.24 -12.90 19.07
C ALA A 227 -0.06 -11.38 19.21
N ALA A 228 -0.26 -10.66 18.11
CA ALA A 228 -0.70 -9.26 18.14
C ALA A 228 -2.13 -9.09 18.72
N LEU A 229 -3.03 -10.02 18.42
CA LEU A 229 -4.41 -10.02 18.96
C LEU A 229 -4.43 -10.42 20.45
N GLU A 230 -3.63 -11.41 20.84
CA GLU A 230 -3.39 -11.80 22.25
C GLU A 230 -2.81 -10.63 23.05
N GLU A 231 -1.87 -9.88 22.47
CA GLU A 231 -1.24 -8.74 23.13
C GLU A 231 -2.22 -7.57 23.35
N LEU A 232 -3.05 -7.26 22.36
CA LEU A 232 -4.17 -6.32 22.53
C LEU A 232 -5.13 -6.78 23.64
N ALA A 233 -5.48 -8.08 23.67
CA ALA A 233 -6.30 -8.65 24.73
C ALA A 233 -5.61 -8.64 26.11
N ARG A 234 -4.27 -8.76 26.17
CA ARG A 234 -3.49 -8.67 27.42
C ARG A 234 -3.57 -7.28 28.03
N LEU A 235 -3.40 -6.23 27.21
CA LEU A 235 -3.40 -4.82 27.63
C LEU A 235 -4.73 -4.37 28.25
N LEU A 236 -5.86 -4.81 27.67
CA LEU A 236 -7.19 -4.45 28.14
C LEU A 236 -7.49 -4.94 29.56
N ARG A 237 -8.18 -4.11 30.35
CA ARG A 237 -8.88 -4.55 31.58
C ARG A 237 -10.18 -5.30 31.25
N PRO A 238 -10.74 -6.13 32.14
CA PRO A 238 -12.06 -6.74 31.95
C PRO A 238 -13.13 -5.66 31.65
N GLY A 239 -13.97 -5.90 30.65
CA GLY A 239 -14.91 -4.92 30.10
C GLY A 239 -14.30 -3.86 29.16
N GLY A 240 -12.97 -3.77 29.06
CA GLY A 240 -12.26 -2.89 28.12
C GLY A 240 -12.36 -3.38 26.68
N LYS A 241 -12.15 -2.49 25.70
CA LYS A 241 -12.47 -2.74 24.27
C LYS A 241 -11.33 -2.48 23.29
N ALA A 242 -11.08 -3.39 22.35
CA ALA A 242 -10.13 -3.18 21.26
C ALA A 242 -10.86 -2.90 19.94
N LEU A 243 -10.46 -1.87 19.20
CA LEU A 243 -10.87 -1.65 17.81
C LEU A 243 -9.72 -1.97 16.85
N ILE A 244 -9.93 -2.96 15.99
CA ILE A 244 -8.94 -3.46 15.04
C ILE A 244 -9.40 -3.14 13.62
N TYR A 245 -8.47 -2.68 12.78
CA TYR A 245 -8.68 -2.43 11.35
C TYR A 245 -7.55 -3.11 10.54
N VAL A 246 -7.90 -4.01 9.63
CA VAL A 246 -6.96 -4.69 8.71
C VAL A 246 -7.39 -4.53 7.25
N TRP A 247 -6.49 -4.70 6.29
CA TRP A 247 -6.84 -4.53 4.87
C TRP A 247 -7.63 -5.73 4.36
N ALA A 248 -8.75 -5.48 3.68
CA ALA A 248 -9.55 -6.52 3.04
C ALA A 248 -8.94 -6.94 1.70
N MET A 249 -9.00 -8.24 1.40
CA MET A 249 -8.82 -8.80 0.06
C MET A 249 -9.92 -8.25 -0.89
N GLU A 250 -11.14 -8.12 -0.37
CA GLU A 250 -12.38 -7.70 -1.02
C GLU A 250 -12.47 -6.17 -1.18
N GLN A 251 -11.58 -5.58 -1.98
CA GLN A 251 -11.60 -4.13 -2.25
C GLN A 251 -12.83 -3.63 -3.05
N GLU A 252 -13.70 -4.55 -3.48
CA GLU A 252 -15.08 -4.28 -3.86
C GLU A 252 -16.01 -5.19 -3.06
N TYR A 253 -16.91 -4.60 -2.26
CA TYR A 253 -17.80 -5.35 -1.38
C TYR A 253 -19.25 -4.90 -1.57
N LYS A 254 -20.20 -5.85 -1.61
CA LYS A 254 -21.64 -5.60 -1.85
C LYS A 254 -21.89 -4.61 -3.02
N LYS A 255 -21.19 -4.84 -4.15
CA LYS A 255 -21.19 -4.02 -5.39
C LYS A 255 -20.74 -2.56 -5.20
N LYS A 256 -19.97 -2.26 -4.15
CA LYS A 256 -19.41 -0.94 -3.86
C LYS A 256 -17.88 -1.01 -3.76
N LYS A 257 -17.19 -0.47 -4.76
CA LYS A 257 -15.72 -0.29 -4.75
C LYS A 257 -15.27 0.59 -3.59
N SER A 258 -14.19 0.21 -2.92
CA SER A 258 -13.55 0.98 -1.84
C SER A 258 -12.93 2.29 -2.34
N LYS A 259 -12.46 3.15 -1.43
CA LYS A 259 -11.61 4.31 -1.76
C LYS A 259 -10.28 3.91 -2.42
N TYR A 260 -9.84 2.66 -2.25
CA TYR A 260 -8.63 2.14 -2.89
C TYR A 260 -8.83 1.94 -4.39
N LEU A 261 -9.88 1.25 -4.84
CA LEU A 261 -10.14 1.03 -6.27
C LEU A 261 -10.73 2.23 -7.01
N ARG A 262 -11.22 3.25 -6.29
CA ARG A 262 -11.73 4.48 -6.92
C ARG A 262 -10.55 5.35 -7.39
N GLU A 263 -10.44 5.50 -8.71
CA GLU A 263 -9.70 6.62 -9.29
C GLU A 263 -10.32 7.97 -8.87
N ASN A 264 -9.48 8.98 -8.69
CA ASN A 264 -9.94 10.36 -8.71
C ASN A 264 -10.37 10.69 -10.15
N ARG A 265 -11.68 10.70 -10.43
CA ARG A 265 -12.24 11.23 -11.68
C ARG A 265 -12.05 12.76 -11.74
N THR A 266 -10.83 13.19 -12.05
CA THR A 266 -10.45 14.61 -12.23
C THR A 266 -10.00 14.89 -13.67
N SER A 267 -10.43 14.05 -14.62
CA SER A 267 -10.17 14.19 -16.07
C SER A 267 -11.21 13.51 -16.97
N GLN A 268 -12.49 13.58 -16.60
CA GLN A 268 -13.60 13.43 -17.55
C GLN A 268 -14.43 14.72 -17.49
N GLY A 269 -14.69 15.30 -18.67
CA GLY A 269 -15.30 16.63 -18.76
C GLY A 269 -16.77 16.64 -18.37
N ARG A 270 -17.30 17.83 -18.09
CA ARG A 270 -18.74 18.06 -18.12
C ARG A 270 -19.24 17.75 -19.54
N GLN A 271 -20.05 16.71 -19.69
CA GLN A 271 -21.11 16.72 -20.68
C GLN A 271 -22.38 17.06 -19.93
N GLU A 272 -22.92 18.24 -20.22
CA GLU A 272 -24.24 18.66 -19.78
C GLU A 272 -25.27 17.87 -20.57
N ILE A 273 -26.20 17.21 -19.88
CA ILE A 273 -27.44 16.71 -20.46
C ILE A 273 -28.54 17.20 -19.54
N ASN A 274 -29.28 18.21 -20.00
CA ASN A 274 -30.47 18.70 -19.31
C ASN A 274 -31.67 17.82 -19.66
N SER A 275 -32.41 17.40 -18.64
CA SER A 275 -33.79 16.90 -18.76
C SER A 275 -34.46 17.04 -17.39
N ASP A 276 -35.60 17.73 -17.34
CA ASP A 276 -36.24 18.20 -16.10
C ASP A 276 -36.97 17.09 -15.28
N PRO A 277 -37.34 17.36 -14.01
CA PRO A 277 -37.88 16.36 -13.09
C PRO A 277 -39.41 16.26 -13.11
N SER A 278 -39.95 15.03 -13.21
CA SER A 278 -41.35 14.75 -12.85
C SER A 278 -41.61 13.27 -12.55
N ALA A 279 -41.54 12.88 -11.27
CA ALA A 279 -42.28 11.75 -10.68
C ALA A 279 -42.14 11.79 -9.14
N GLN A 280 -43.24 11.57 -8.42
CA GLN A 280 -43.26 11.29 -6.99
C GLN A 280 -43.59 9.80 -6.78
N GLU A 281 -43.73 9.38 -5.52
CA GLU A 281 -44.38 8.12 -5.09
C GLU A 281 -43.56 6.82 -5.30
N GLN A 282 -43.69 5.77 -4.46
CA GLN A 282 -44.25 5.66 -3.09
C GLN A 282 -43.60 4.44 -2.38
N PHE A 283 -43.80 4.31 -1.06
CA PHE A 283 -43.49 3.09 -0.30
C PHE A 283 -44.57 2.01 -0.52
N VAL A 284 -44.18 0.78 -0.88
CA VAL A 284 -44.99 -0.45 -0.65
C VAL A 284 -44.06 -1.64 -0.42
N GLU A 285 -44.26 -2.40 0.68
CA GLU A 285 -43.74 -3.77 0.84
C GLU A 285 -44.76 -4.80 0.33
N PRO A 286 -44.31 -5.98 -0.12
CA PRO A 286 -44.98 -7.20 0.34
C PRO A 286 -44.05 -8.41 0.61
N VAL A 287 -44.43 -9.18 1.65
CA VAL A 287 -43.92 -10.50 2.10
C VAL A 287 -45.12 -11.20 2.77
N PRO A 288 -45.26 -12.54 2.81
CA PRO A 288 -44.54 -13.65 2.14
C PRO A 288 -45.34 -14.16 0.90
N ASP A 289 -45.20 -15.33 0.27
CA ASP A 289 -44.52 -16.62 0.51
C ASP A 289 -44.31 -17.31 -0.89
N THR A 290 -43.80 -18.53 -1.15
CA THR A 290 -43.41 -19.72 -0.35
C THR A 290 -42.22 -20.46 -1.00
N GLY A 291 -41.37 -21.09 -0.17
CA GLY A 291 -40.64 -22.35 -0.40
C GLY A 291 -39.90 -22.65 -1.72
N HIS A 292 -38.58 -22.86 -1.62
CA HIS A 292 -38.01 -24.21 -1.86
C HIS A 292 -36.59 -24.36 -1.26
N GLN A 293 -36.40 -25.50 -0.59
CA GLN A 293 -35.13 -26.10 -0.12
C GLN A 293 -34.24 -26.57 -1.29
N ASP A 294 -32.95 -26.90 -1.15
CA ASP A 294 -31.94 -26.73 -0.09
C ASP A 294 -30.55 -26.95 -0.74
N SER A 295 -29.48 -26.34 -0.22
CA SER A 295 -28.09 -26.87 -0.34
C SER A 295 -27.10 -26.05 0.49
N ALA A 296 -26.72 -26.57 1.66
CA ALA A 296 -25.57 -26.07 2.40
C ALA A 296 -24.28 -26.74 1.90
N CYS A 297 -23.20 -25.96 1.70
CA CYS A 297 -21.86 -26.49 1.52
C CYS A 297 -21.05 -26.26 2.80
N SER A 298 -20.63 -27.35 3.44
CA SER A 298 -20.03 -27.35 4.77
C SER A 298 -18.60 -26.78 4.80
N VAL A 299 -18.27 -26.07 5.89
CA VAL A 299 -16.90 -25.70 6.23
C VAL A 299 -16.14 -26.94 6.72
N PRO A 300 -14.88 -27.20 6.28
CA PRO A 300 -14.07 -28.28 6.84
C PRO A 300 -13.54 -27.89 8.24
N SER A 301 -13.90 -28.67 9.26
CA SER A 301 -13.32 -28.53 10.60
C SER A 301 -11.88 -29.04 10.65
N ILE A 302 -11.05 -28.41 11.48
CA ILE A 302 -9.66 -28.84 11.72
C ILE A 302 -9.66 -30.12 12.56
N ASN A 303 -9.33 -31.26 11.95
CA ASN A 303 -8.53 -32.36 12.52
C ASN A 303 -8.47 -33.55 11.55
N ASP A 304 -7.32 -33.76 10.88
CA ASP A 304 -6.79 -35.11 10.71
C ASP A 304 -5.31 -35.10 10.28
N PHE A 305 -4.44 -35.73 11.07
CA PHE A 305 -2.99 -35.74 10.86
C PHE A 305 -2.48 -37.18 10.70
N GLN A 306 -2.57 -37.77 9.49
CA GLN A 306 -1.57 -38.76 9.04
C GLN A 306 -1.60 -39.17 7.55
N LYS A 307 -0.38 -39.18 6.96
CA LYS A 307 0.08 -40.05 5.84
C LYS A 307 -0.82 -40.20 4.60
N GLY A 308 -0.70 -39.26 3.66
CA GLY A 308 -0.96 -39.49 2.24
C GLY A 308 0.25 -39.09 1.38
N ARG A 309 0.99 -40.06 0.81
CA ARG A 309 2.15 -39.81 -0.07
C ARG A 309 1.74 -39.91 -1.54
N CYS A 310 1.76 -38.79 -2.27
CA CYS A 310 1.66 -38.78 -3.73
C CYS A 310 2.67 -37.80 -4.34
N ASN A 311 3.08 -38.02 -5.58
CA ASN A 311 4.29 -37.40 -6.15
C ASN A 311 4.00 -36.18 -7.03
N SER A 312 4.56 -35.03 -6.63
CA SER A 312 5.16 -33.99 -7.48
C SER A 312 4.63 -33.81 -8.92
N LYS A 313 3.86 -32.74 -9.16
CA LYS A 313 4.03 -31.88 -10.35
C LYS A 313 3.28 -30.54 -10.33
N GLU A 314 3.51 -29.74 -9.30
CA GLU A 314 3.39 -28.28 -9.42
C GLU A 314 4.56 -27.62 -8.70
N VAL A 315 5.26 -26.70 -9.37
CA VAL A 315 6.22 -25.83 -8.70
C VAL A 315 5.41 -24.69 -8.12
N ALA A 316 4.90 -24.89 -6.91
CA ALA A 316 4.29 -23.83 -6.13
C ALA A 316 5.22 -22.62 -6.14
N ASN A 317 4.70 -21.45 -6.49
CA ASN A 317 5.53 -20.32 -6.85
C ASN A 317 6.04 -19.64 -5.57
N CYS A 318 7.16 -20.13 -5.00
CA CYS A 318 7.68 -19.76 -3.68
C CYS A 318 8.04 -18.28 -3.48
N LYS A 319 7.73 -17.40 -4.44
CA LYS A 319 8.02 -15.97 -4.45
C LYS A 319 6.77 -15.17 -4.10
N LEU A 320 6.90 -14.24 -3.15
CA LEU A 320 5.87 -13.25 -2.83
C LEU A 320 5.56 -12.37 -4.06
N PRO A 321 4.29 -12.27 -4.48
CA PRO A 321 3.89 -11.43 -5.61
C PRO A 321 4.02 -9.94 -5.27
N ILE A 322 4.30 -9.13 -6.28
CA ILE A 322 4.27 -7.66 -6.17
C ILE A 322 2.92 -7.17 -6.69
N HIS A 323 2.21 -6.39 -5.86
CA HIS A 323 0.92 -5.83 -6.19
C HIS A 323 1.01 -4.69 -7.21
N THR A 324 0.07 -4.63 -8.15
CA THR A 324 -0.12 -3.44 -8.99
C THR A 324 -1.10 -2.50 -8.29
N ASN A 325 -0.59 -1.39 -7.75
CA ASN A 325 -1.44 -0.43 -7.02
C ASN A 325 -2.71 -0.06 -7.80
N ARG A 326 -3.84 0.00 -7.08
CA ARG A 326 -5.20 0.28 -7.59
C ARG A 326 -5.88 -0.87 -8.37
N THR A 327 -5.28 -2.06 -8.48
CA THR A 327 -6.02 -3.26 -8.93
C THR A 327 -6.65 -4.00 -7.75
N SER A 328 -7.49 -5.00 -8.03
CA SER A 328 -7.87 -6.02 -7.04
C SER A 328 -6.63 -6.78 -6.53
N PHE A 329 -6.76 -7.40 -5.37
CA PHE A 329 -5.78 -8.35 -4.84
C PHE A 329 -6.00 -9.75 -5.46
N HIS A 330 -4.91 -10.52 -5.57
CA HIS A 330 -4.88 -11.85 -6.20
C HIS A 330 -4.10 -12.89 -5.37
N SER A 331 -3.57 -12.49 -4.23
CA SER A 331 -2.98 -13.32 -3.18
C SER A 331 -3.09 -12.52 -1.87
N GLN A 332 -3.21 -13.21 -0.74
CA GLN A 332 -3.31 -12.56 0.56
C GLN A 332 -1.95 -11.99 0.99
N ASP A 333 -0.87 -12.75 0.81
CA ASP A 333 0.50 -12.37 1.14
C ASP A 333 1.21 -11.74 -0.06
N LEU A 334 1.50 -10.43 0.01
CA LEU A 334 2.06 -9.71 -1.12
C LEU A 334 2.86 -8.45 -0.77
N LEU A 335 3.68 -7.99 -1.72
CA LEU A 335 4.45 -6.76 -1.62
C LEU A 335 3.74 -5.58 -2.31
N VAL A 336 3.32 -4.58 -1.55
CA VAL A 336 2.60 -3.39 -2.03
C VAL A 336 3.57 -2.21 -2.24
N PRO A 337 3.76 -1.73 -3.49
CA PRO A 337 4.78 -0.72 -3.80
C PRO A 337 4.39 0.70 -3.37
N TRP A 338 5.21 1.34 -2.55
CA TRP A 338 5.09 2.73 -2.13
C TRP A 338 6.11 3.61 -2.89
N HIS A 339 5.61 4.57 -3.65
CA HIS A 339 6.45 5.44 -4.48
C HIS A 339 6.70 6.75 -3.74
N LEU A 340 7.95 7.06 -3.38
CA LEU A 340 8.29 8.40 -2.92
C LEU A 340 8.27 9.36 -4.11
N LYS A 341 7.32 10.30 -4.10
CA LYS A 341 7.41 11.46 -4.98
C LYS A 341 8.37 12.45 -4.35
N GLY A 342 9.42 12.83 -5.09
CA GLY A 342 10.35 13.85 -4.65
C GLY A 342 9.62 15.17 -4.40
N ASN A 343 9.44 15.53 -3.14
CA ASN A 343 9.02 16.88 -2.77
C ASN A 343 10.09 17.85 -3.26
N ALA A 344 9.73 18.78 -4.15
CA ALA A 344 10.58 19.93 -4.43
C ALA A 344 10.68 20.76 -3.14
N SER A 345 11.82 20.69 -2.46
CA SER A 345 12.05 21.43 -1.23
C SER A 345 11.95 22.93 -1.49
N LYS A 346 11.09 23.61 -0.73
CA LYS A 346 10.94 25.08 -0.75
C LYS A 346 12.10 25.79 -0.03
N GLU A 347 13.33 25.34 -0.27
CA GLU A 347 14.51 25.77 0.48
C GLU A 347 15.78 25.75 -0.39
N LYS A 348 15.76 26.55 -1.45
CA LYS A 348 16.96 27.15 -2.04
C LYS A 348 16.68 28.62 -2.41
N PRO A 349 17.65 29.54 -2.22
CA PRO A 349 17.53 30.91 -2.72
C PRO A 349 17.38 30.98 -4.24
N THR A 350 16.75 32.05 -4.72
CA THR A 350 16.35 32.19 -6.12
C THR A 350 17.49 32.64 -7.03
N GLU A 351 18.05 31.70 -7.80
CA GLU A 351 18.79 32.00 -9.05
C GLU A 351 17.78 32.10 -10.22
N PRO A 352 17.73 33.21 -10.98
CA PRO A 352 16.77 33.37 -12.06
C PRO A 352 17.22 32.64 -13.36
N PHE A 353 16.27 31.90 -13.98
CA PHE A 353 16.39 31.24 -15.29
C PHE A 353 17.28 29.98 -15.40
N GLY A 354 16.96 28.95 -14.61
CA GLY A 354 17.28 27.55 -14.97
C GLY A 354 16.16 26.89 -15.81
N PRO A 355 16.47 25.91 -16.69
CA PRO A 355 15.45 25.17 -17.45
C PRO A 355 14.56 24.32 -16.52
N ALA A 356 13.27 24.24 -16.83
CA ALA A 356 12.26 23.62 -15.95
C ALA A 356 12.58 22.14 -15.65
N GLY A 357 12.86 21.84 -14.38
CA GLY A 357 13.34 20.54 -13.93
C GLY A 357 12.39 19.38 -14.24
N THR A 358 12.89 18.37 -14.94
CA THR A 358 12.15 17.12 -15.17
C THR A 358 12.08 16.31 -13.89
N HIS A 359 10.90 16.24 -13.26
CA HIS A 359 10.67 15.39 -12.08
C HIS A 359 11.23 13.97 -12.28
N ASP A 360 11.91 13.48 -11.26
CA ASP A 360 12.38 12.10 -11.22
C ASP A 360 11.35 11.22 -10.51
N PRO A 361 11.04 10.01 -11.05
CA PRO A 361 10.24 9.04 -10.32
C PRO A 361 11.09 8.49 -9.16
N GLY A 362 10.96 9.11 -8.00
CA GLY A 362 11.70 8.75 -6.80
C GLY A 362 11.47 7.31 -6.33
N PRO A 363 12.30 6.85 -5.36
CA PRO A 363 12.45 5.43 -5.04
C PRO A 363 11.12 4.74 -4.67
N VAL A 364 11.02 3.48 -5.08
CA VAL A 364 9.85 2.62 -4.89
C VAL A 364 10.16 1.54 -3.87
N PHE A 365 9.60 1.69 -2.68
CA PHE A 365 9.72 0.75 -1.59
C PHE A 365 8.65 -0.34 -1.69
N HIS A 366 8.97 -1.56 -1.30
CA HIS A 366 8.03 -2.68 -1.33
C HIS A 366 7.64 -3.01 0.10
N ARG A 367 6.35 -2.91 0.44
CA ARG A 367 5.87 -3.19 1.80
C ARG A 367 5.13 -4.52 1.85
N TYR A 368 5.51 -5.41 2.77
CA TYR A 368 4.76 -6.65 2.96
C TYR A 368 3.39 -6.37 3.57
N TYR A 369 2.36 -7.05 3.06
CA TYR A 369 1.01 -7.06 3.56
C TYR A 369 0.46 -8.49 3.53
N HIS A 370 -0.29 -8.84 4.57
CA HIS A 370 -1.31 -9.89 4.56
C HIS A 370 -2.70 -9.23 4.45
N VAL A 371 -3.37 -9.35 3.30
CA VAL A 371 -4.76 -8.87 3.14
C VAL A 371 -5.74 -9.97 3.53
N PHE A 372 -6.63 -9.67 4.46
CA PHE A 372 -7.54 -10.61 5.10
C PHE A 372 -8.77 -10.86 4.22
N CYS A 373 -9.24 -12.10 4.18
CA CYS A 373 -10.53 -12.45 3.55
C CYS A 373 -11.72 -12.18 4.50
N GLU A 374 -12.94 -12.11 3.95
CA GLU A 374 -14.19 -12.00 4.73
C GLU A 374 -14.27 -13.12 5.79
N GLY A 375 -14.41 -12.73 7.06
CA GLY A 375 -14.49 -13.65 8.21
C GLY A 375 -13.14 -14.09 8.81
N GLU A 376 -11.99 -13.80 8.18
CA GLU A 376 -10.68 -14.25 8.70
C GLU A 376 -10.32 -13.57 10.02
N LEU A 377 -10.53 -12.25 10.13
CA LEU A 377 -10.22 -11.51 11.36
C LEU A 377 -11.13 -11.96 12.51
N GLU A 378 -12.40 -12.23 12.22
CA GLU A 378 -13.38 -12.76 13.17
C GLU A 378 -13.00 -14.16 13.65
N ALA A 379 -12.63 -15.07 12.73
CA ALA A 379 -12.18 -16.41 13.08
C ALA A 379 -10.91 -16.39 13.94
N ALA A 380 -9.93 -15.55 13.59
CA ALA A 380 -8.74 -15.32 14.40
C ALA A 380 -9.10 -14.84 15.82
N CYS A 381 -9.95 -13.81 15.92
CA CYS A 381 -10.42 -13.28 17.21
C CYS A 381 -11.23 -14.30 18.04
N GLN A 382 -11.95 -15.23 17.41
CA GLN A 382 -12.73 -16.27 18.09
C GLN A 382 -11.87 -17.33 18.79
N THR A 383 -10.58 -17.47 18.43
CA THR A 383 -9.67 -18.39 19.13
C THR A 383 -9.20 -17.86 20.50
N LEU A 384 -9.44 -16.58 20.80
CA LEU A 384 -9.03 -15.94 22.04
C LEU A 384 -10.00 -16.21 23.19
N ASN A 385 -9.60 -17.06 24.13
CA ASN A 385 -10.42 -17.55 25.24
C ASN A 385 -10.93 -16.49 26.25
N ASN A 386 -10.54 -15.22 26.13
CA ASN A 386 -10.82 -14.16 27.12
C ASN A 386 -11.40 -12.86 26.51
N VAL A 387 -11.91 -12.91 25.28
CA VAL A 387 -12.61 -11.78 24.64
C VAL A 387 -13.92 -12.23 23.98
N SER A 388 -14.80 -11.29 23.72
CA SER A 388 -15.98 -11.46 22.87
C SER A 388 -15.97 -10.43 21.74
N ILE A 389 -16.45 -10.83 20.56
CA ILE A 389 -16.69 -9.91 19.44
C ILE A 389 -18.00 -9.17 19.73
N LEU A 390 -17.94 -7.85 19.92
CA LEU A 390 -19.12 -7.01 20.01
C LEU A 390 -19.69 -6.67 18.63
N GLN A 391 -18.80 -6.49 17.64
CA GLN A 391 -19.15 -6.08 16.29
C GLN A 391 -18.06 -6.49 15.31
N SER A 392 -18.45 -6.99 14.13
CA SER A 392 -17.61 -6.99 12.93
C SER A 392 -18.29 -6.21 11.81
N TYR A 393 -17.51 -5.54 10.96
CA TYR A 393 -17.99 -4.77 9.82
C TYR A 393 -16.90 -4.53 8.76
N TYR A 394 -17.33 -4.13 7.57
CA TYR A 394 -16.47 -3.68 6.47
C TYR A 394 -16.48 -2.15 6.36
N ASP A 395 -15.31 -1.51 6.41
CA ASP A 395 -15.16 -0.07 6.19
C ASP A 395 -14.15 0.23 5.07
N GLN A 396 -14.64 0.70 3.93
CA GLN A 396 -13.85 1.27 2.82
C GLN A 396 -12.62 0.44 2.37
N GLY A 397 -12.74 -0.89 2.34
CA GLY A 397 -11.66 -1.80 1.95
C GLY A 397 -10.88 -2.40 3.13
N ASN A 398 -11.52 -2.49 4.30
CA ASN A 398 -10.90 -2.97 5.53
C ASN A 398 -11.91 -3.84 6.28
N TRP A 399 -11.44 -4.93 6.88
CA TRP A 399 -12.19 -5.71 7.86
C TRP A 399 -11.92 -5.14 9.25
N CYS A 400 -12.99 -4.96 10.02
CA CYS A 400 -13.00 -4.14 11.23
C CYS A 400 -13.73 -4.86 12.35
N VAL A 401 -13.06 -5.11 13.48
CA VAL A 401 -13.63 -5.82 14.63
C VAL A 401 -13.51 -4.98 15.89
N ILE A 402 -14.59 -4.95 16.67
CA ILE A 402 -14.59 -4.46 18.06
C ILE A 402 -14.65 -5.67 18.99
N LEU A 403 -13.58 -5.88 19.75
CA LEU A 403 -13.52 -6.84 20.84
C LEU A 403 -13.87 -6.18 22.16
N GLN A 404 -14.42 -6.94 23.10
CA GLN A 404 -14.45 -6.61 24.52
C GLN A 404 -13.77 -7.74 25.30
N LYS A 405 -12.95 -7.41 26.29
CA LYS A 405 -12.38 -8.40 27.20
C LYS A 405 -13.43 -8.85 28.22
N VAL A 406 -13.48 -10.15 28.50
CA VAL A 406 -14.34 -10.77 29.51
C VAL A 406 -13.71 -10.62 30.90
#